data_AF-A0A286B568-F1
#
_entry.id   AF-A0A286B568-F1
#
_cell.length_a   1.000
_cell.length_b   1.000
_cell.length_c   1.000
_cell.angle_alpha   90.00
_cell.angle_beta   90.00
_cell.angle_gamma   90.00
#
_symmetry.space_group_name_H-M   'P 1'
#
loop_
_entity.id
_entity.type
_entity.pdbx_description
1 polymer ?
#
loop_
_entity_poly.entity_id
_entity_poly.type
_entity_poly.pdbx_seq_one_letter_code
_entity_poly.pdbx_strand_id
1 'polypeptide(L)'
;MATAQQDPSGFPLDSVGYLNEELPRMEAAIAAKDRSFFHGAMIRTVQFSERWGFKVKANPDLAAYPMCTSAVMDYVVVGMCKLTPSDECEPGLASRFDTNVQRCREVAAKK
;
A
#
# COMPACT_ATOMS: atom_id res chain seq x y z
N MET A 1 -13.01 9.20 -21.06
CA MET A 1 -11.97 8.18 -21.35
C MET A 1 -12.29 6.97 -20.50
N ALA A 2 -12.63 5.85 -21.13
CA ALA A 2 -12.90 4.60 -20.43
C ALA A 2 -11.57 4.00 -19.99
N THR A 3 -11.33 3.90 -18.68
CA THR A 3 -10.30 3.01 -18.14
C THR A 3 -10.64 1.61 -18.65
N ALA A 4 -9.78 1.02 -19.49
CA ALA A 4 -9.86 -0.40 -19.80
C ALA A 4 -9.99 -1.12 -18.46
N GLN A 5 -11.05 -1.90 -18.27
CA GLN A 5 -11.31 -2.58 -17.01
C GLN A 5 -10.15 -3.56 -16.81
N GLN A 6 -9.17 -3.15 -15.99
CA GLN A 6 -7.98 -3.94 -15.72
C GLN A 6 -8.45 -5.26 -15.11
N ASP A 7 -7.94 -6.38 -15.60
CA ASP A 7 -8.23 -7.69 -15.01
C ASP A 7 -7.88 -7.65 -13.51
N PRO A 8 -8.85 -7.85 -12.60
CA PRO A 8 -8.61 -7.88 -11.16
C PRO A 8 -7.50 -8.84 -10.75
N SER A 9 -7.27 -9.88 -11.56
CA SER A 9 -6.21 -10.86 -11.35
C SER A 9 -4.79 -10.28 -11.41
N GLY A 10 -4.61 -9.13 -12.07
CA GLY A 10 -3.35 -8.39 -12.13
C GLY A 10 -3.07 -7.50 -10.90
N PHE A 11 -4.05 -7.30 -10.02
CA PHE A 11 -3.92 -6.41 -8.86
C PHE A 11 -2.79 -6.80 -7.89
N PRO A 12 -2.60 -8.08 -7.53
CA PRO A 12 -1.50 -8.47 -6.66
C PRO A 12 -0.13 -8.11 -7.23
N LEU A 13 0.08 -8.32 -8.53
CA LEU A 13 1.35 -8.03 -9.20
C LEU A 13 1.64 -6.52 -9.19
N ASP A 14 0.66 -5.69 -9.53
CA ASP A 14 0.82 -4.22 -9.53
C ASP A 14 1.01 -3.68 -8.09
N SER A 15 0.29 -4.23 -7.11
CA SER A 15 0.44 -3.87 -5.70
C SER A 15 1.85 -4.16 -5.18
N VAL A 16 2.41 -5.33 -5.53
CA VAL A 16 3.78 -5.70 -5.16
C VAL A 16 4.80 -4.82 -5.86
N GLY A 17 4.59 -4.50 -7.15
CA GLY A 17 5.44 -3.55 -7.88
C GLY A 17 5.49 -2.19 -7.19
N TYR A 18 4.32 -1.62 -6.89
CA TYR A 18 4.19 -0.38 -6.14
C TYR A 18 4.91 -0.42 -4.78
N LEU A 19 4.66 -1.46 -3.97
CA LEU A 19 5.28 -1.59 -2.64
C LEU A 19 6.80 -1.78 -2.72
N ASN A 20 7.31 -2.48 -3.75
CA ASN A 20 8.75 -2.66 -3.93
C ASN A 20 9.47 -1.35 -4.28
N GLU A 21 8.78 -0.40 -4.93
CA GLU A 21 9.31 0.95 -5.19
C GLU A 21 9.20 1.84 -3.94
N GLU A 22 8.07 1.81 -3.23
CA GLU A 22 7.78 2.74 -2.15
C GLU A 22 8.46 2.37 -0.83
N LEU A 23 8.58 1.08 -0.50
CA LEU A 23 9.14 0.63 0.78
C LEU A 23 10.60 1.09 1.01
N PRO A 24 11.54 0.92 0.06
CA PRO A 24 12.90 1.41 0.24
C PRO A 24 12.97 2.93 0.40
N ARG A 25 12.11 3.67 -0.32
CA ARG A 25 12.04 5.14 -0.24
C ARG A 25 11.50 5.60 1.11
N MET A 26 10.52 4.89 1.65
CA MET A 26 9.99 5.12 2.99
C MET A 26 11.04 4.88 4.07
N GLU A 27 11.74 3.74 4.03
CA GLU A 27 12.79 3.43 5.00
C GLU A 27 13.93 4.46 4.95
N ALA A 28 14.30 4.95 3.76
CA ALA A 28 15.25 6.05 3.60
C ALA A 28 14.72 7.37 4.20
N ALA A 29 13.45 7.70 3.98
CA ALA A 29 12.83 8.89 4.57
C ALA A 29 12.75 8.82 6.10
N ILE A 30 12.44 7.64 6.66
CA ILE A 30 12.46 7.39 8.12
C ILE A 30 13.87 7.62 8.66
N ALA A 31 14.90 7.02 8.03
CA ALA A 31 16.29 7.19 8.43
C ALA A 31 16.75 8.66 8.37
N ALA A 32 16.30 9.41 7.36
CA ALA A 32 16.58 10.84 7.20
C ALA A 32 15.69 11.76 8.06
N LYS A 33 14.70 11.19 8.78
CA LYS A 33 13.64 11.93 9.47
C LYS A 33 12.85 12.90 8.58
N ASP A 34 12.73 12.58 7.31
CA ASP A 34 12.04 13.39 6.31
C ASP A 34 10.52 13.20 6.39
N ARG A 35 9.86 14.08 7.15
CA ARG A 35 8.39 14.13 7.24
C ARG A 35 7.73 14.55 5.93
N SER A 36 8.42 15.33 5.09
CA SER A 36 7.85 15.89 3.86
C SER A 36 7.60 14.81 2.79
N PHE A 37 8.40 13.73 2.81
CA PHE A 37 8.21 12.54 1.98
C PHE A 37 6.77 12.00 2.04
N PHE A 38 6.17 11.98 3.23
CA PHE A 38 4.87 11.35 3.47
C PHE A 38 3.70 12.07 2.78
N HIS A 39 3.83 13.36 2.49
CA HIS A 39 2.83 14.06 1.67
C HIS A 39 2.83 13.53 0.23
N GLY A 40 4.01 13.39 -0.38
CA GLY A 40 4.14 12.82 -1.72
C GLY A 40 3.75 11.34 -1.76
N ALA A 41 4.07 10.58 -0.71
CA ALA A 41 3.66 9.19 -0.54
C ALA A 41 2.13 9.04 -0.55
N MET A 42 1.41 9.88 0.20
CA MET A 42 -0.06 9.88 0.18
C MET A 42 -0.61 10.08 -1.23
N ILE A 43 -0.10 11.07 -1.98
CA ILE A 43 -0.55 11.34 -3.36
C ILE A 43 -0.37 10.10 -4.25
N ARG A 44 0.80 9.45 -4.19
CA ARG A 44 1.06 8.23 -4.97
C ARG A 44 0.14 7.07 -4.57
N THR A 45 -0.13 6.89 -3.27
CA THR A 45 -1.10 5.89 -2.80
C THR A 45 -2.50 6.19 -3.32
N VAL A 46 -2.95 7.46 -3.27
CA VAL A 46 -4.26 7.85 -3.81
C VAL A 46 -4.35 7.53 -5.30
N GLN A 47 -3.34 7.93 -6.08
CA GLN A 47 -3.31 7.66 -7.52
C GLN A 47 -3.31 6.16 -7.82
N PHE A 48 -2.58 5.35 -7.05
CA PHE A 48 -2.63 3.90 -7.16
C PHE A 48 -4.04 3.36 -6.88
N SER A 49 -4.67 3.80 -5.78
CA SER A 49 -5.99 3.34 -5.39
C SER A 49 -7.11 3.80 -6.33
N GLU A 50 -6.96 4.95 -6.99
CA GLU A 50 -7.89 5.46 -8.00
C GLU A 50 -7.86 4.61 -9.27
N ARG A 51 -6.68 4.22 -9.76
CA ARG A 51 -6.55 3.33 -10.93
C ARG A 51 -7.28 2.01 -10.72
N TRP A 52 -7.19 1.45 -9.52
CA TRP A 52 -7.81 0.17 -9.15
C TRP A 52 -9.24 0.31 -8.58
N GLY A 53 -9.71 1.53 -8.34
CA GLY A 53 -11.07 1.83 -7.92
C GLY A 53 -11.43 1.46 -6.48
N PHE A 54 -10.49 1.07 -5.61
CA PHE A 54 -10.82 0.65 -4.24
C PHE A 54 -10.90 1.78 -3.20
N LYS A 55 -10.39 2.99 -3.48
CA LYS A 55 -10.58 4.15 -2.57
C LYS A 55 -11.93 4.85 -2.76
N VAL A 56 -12.46 4.89 -3.98
CA VAL A 56 -13.66 5.69 -4.32
C VAL A 56 -14.91 4.83 -4.49
N LYS A 57 -14.78 3.60 -5.00
CA LYS A 57 -15.92 2.75 -5.37
C LYS A 57 -16.01 1.43 -4.59
N ALA A 58 -15.09 1.20 -3.65
CA ALA A 58 -14.95 -0.08 -2.96
C ALA A 58 -15.01 -1.26 -3.95
N ASN A 59 -14.16 -1.22 -4.99
CA ASN A 59 -14.18 -2.17 -6.10
C ASN A 59 -14.33 -3.63 -5.59
N PRO A 60 -15.49 -4.27 -5.78
CA PRO A 60 -15.76 -5.59 -5.21
C PRO A 60 -14.86 -6.67 -5.81
N ASP A 61 -14.33 -6.45 -7.02
CA ASP A 61 -13.44 -7.39 -7.68
C ASP A 61 -12.10 -7.55 -6.93
N LEU A 62 -11.74 -6.57 -6.09
CA LEU A 62 -10.53 -6.62 -5.27
C LEU A 62 -10.76 -7.23 -3.89
N ALA A 63 -12.00 -7.62 -3.56
CA ALA A 63 -12.32 -8.30 -2.30
C ALA A 63 -11.61 -9.66 -2.17
N ALA A 64 -11.18 -10.26 -3.28
CA ALA A 64 -10.36 -11.47 -3.28
C ALA A 64 -8.91 -11.24 -2.82
N TYR A 65 -8.46 -9.97 -2.78
CA TYR A 65 -7.08 -9.59 -2.47
C TYR A 65 -6.99 -8.59 -1.30
N PRO A 66 -7.62 -8.87 -0.14
CA PRO A 66 -7.69 -7.91 0.96
C PRO A 66 -6.30 -7.62 1.56
N MET A 67 -5.37 -8.58 1.49
CA MET A 67 -3.99 -8.38 1.93
C MET A 67 -3.27 -7.30 1.10
N CYS A 68 -3.51 -7.27 -0.22
CA CYS A 68 -2.87 -6.32 -1.12
C CYS A 68 -3.48 -4.91 -0.96
N THR A 69 -4.81 -4.80 -0.85
CA THR A 69 -5.46 -3.51 -0.58
C THR A 69 -5.03 -2.96 0.78
N SER A 70 -5.03 -3.77 1.84
CA SER A 70 -4.55 -3.36 3.16
C SER A 70 -3.08 -2.93 3.14
N ALA A 71 -2.18 -3.69 2.50
CA ALA A 71 -0.78 -3.32 2.43
C ALA A 71 -0.58 -1.95 1.73
N VAL A 72 -1.26 -1.71 0.61
CA VAL A 72 -1.14 -0.43 -0.09
C VAL A 72 -1.67 0.75 0.75
N MET A 73 -2.80 0.57 1.43
CA MET A 73 -3.42 1.62 2.25
C MET A 73 -2.63 1.91 3.53
N ASP A 74 -2.16 0.88 4.20
CA ASP A 74 -1.49 1.01 5.50
C ASP A 74 -0.04 1.51 5.37
N TYR A 75 0.58 1.37 4.18
CA TYR A 75 1.99 1.71 3.94
C TYR A 75 2.38 3.09 4.49
N VAL A 76 1.62 4.13 4.12
CA VAL A 76 1.96 5.51 4.51
C VAL A 76 1.83 5.68 6.03
N VAL A 77 0.75 5.12 6.61
CA VAL A 77 0.46 5.20 8.04
C VAL A 77 1.54 4.50 8.85
N VAL A 78 1.94 3.29 8.44
CA VAL A 78 3.03 2.53 9.06
C VAL A 78 4.32 3.35 9.04
N GLY A 79 4.68 3.93 7.91
CA GLY A 79 5.90 4.74 7.83
C GLY A 79 5.86 6.00 8.69
N MET A 80 4.70 6.68 8.75
CA MET A 80 4.51 7.83 9.65
C MET A 80 4.63 7.40 11.12
N CYS A 81 4.02 6.28 11.51
CA CYS A 81 4.09 5.73 12.86
C CYS A 81 5.49 5.27 13.26
N LYS A 82 6.28 4.75 12.32
CA LYS A 82 7.71 4.48 12.54
C LYS A 82 8.51 5.77 12.73
N LEU A 83 8.22 6.82 11.95
CA LEU A 83 8.94 8.09 12.01
C LEU A 83 8.59 8.93 13.24
N THR A 84 7.32 8.97 13.64
CA THR A 84 6.82 9.74 14.78
C THR A 84 5.77 8.91 15.50
N PRO A 85 6.20 8.03 16.43
CA PRO A 85 5.28 7.24 17.24
C PRO A 85 4.32 8.14 18.02
N SER A 86 3.05 7.75 18.08
CA SER A 86 1.99 8.44 18.82
C SER A 86 0.96 7.42 19.31
N ASP A 87 0.08 7.84 20.22
CA ASP A 87 -1.00 6.98 20.72
C ASP A 87 -2.02 6.58 19.64
N GLU A 88 -2.05 7.30 18.51
CA GLU A 88 -2.87 6.97 17.34
C GLU A 88 -2.30 5.81 16.51
N CYS A 89 -1.04 5.44 16.76
CA CYS A 89 -0.41 4.31 16.10
C CYS A 89 -0.87 2.99 16.73
N GLU A 90 -1.81 2.32 16.07
CA GLU A 90 -2.35 1.04 16.53
C GLU A 90 -1.23 0.04 16.90
N PRO A 91 -1.29 -0.59 18.09
CA PRO A 91 -0.39 -1.66 18.45
C PRO A 91 -0.47 -2.80 17.43
N GLY A 92 0.69 -3.25 16.95
CA GLY A 92 0.77 -4.34 15.97
C GLY A 92 0.52 -3.93 14.51
N LEU A 93 0.26 -2.64 14.21
CA LEU A 93 0.09 -2.14 12.85
C LEU A 93 1.25 -2.56 11.92
N ALA A 94 2.49 -2.37 12.36
CA ALA A 94 3.68 -2.73 11.57
C ALA A 94 3.75 -4.24 11.28
N SER A 95 3.49 -5.09 12.27
CA SER A 95 3.49 -6.55 12.10
C SER A 95 2.39 -7.04 11.16
N ARG A 96 1.18 -6.47 11.29
CA ARG A 96 0.06 -6.74 10.38
C ARG A 96 0.38 -6.31 8.96
N PHE A 97 0.97 -5.13 8.80
CA PHE A 97 1.44 -4.63 7.52
C PHE A 97 2.45 -5.57 6.86
N ASP A 98 3.51 -5.97 7.58
CA ASP A 98 4.54 -6.87 7.06
C ASP A 98 3.94 -8.22 6.63
N THR A 99 3.00 -8.74 7.41
CA THR A 99 2.25 -9.96 7.08
C THR A 99 1.44 -9.80 5.79
N ASN A 100 0.77 -8.66 5.61
CA ASN A 100 -0.04 -8.37 4.42
C ASN A 100 0.84 -8.19 3.18
N VAL A 101 1.98 -7.52 3.29
CA VAL A 101 2.98 -7.40 2.21
C VAL A 101 3.46 -8.78 1.78
N GLN A 102 3.81 -9.63 2.75
CA GLN A 102 4.30 -10.98 2.47
C GLN A 102 3.23 -11.83 1.77
N ARG A 103 1.99 -11.84 2.26
CA ARG A 103 0.88 -12.56 1.62
C ARG A 103 0.57 -12.02 0.23
N CYS A 104 0.64 -10.71 0.03
CA CYS A 104 0.44 -10.11 -1.28
C CYS A 104 1.51 -10.59 -2.29
N ARG A 105 2.77 -10.66 -1.87
CA ARG A 105 3.89 -11.21 -2.67
C ARG A 105 3.67 -12.68 -3.03
N GLU A 106 3.20 -13.49 -2.09
CA GLU A 106 2.90 -14.91 -2.33
C GLU A 106 1.78 -15.12 -3.36
N VAL A 107 0.77 -14.26 -3.35
CA VAL A 107 -0.31 -14.29 -4.35
C VAL A 107 0.19 -13.80 -5.71
N ALA A 108 0.97 -12.72 -5.74
CA ALA A 108 1.56 -12.18 -6.97
C ALA A 108 2.49 -13.18 -7.65
N ALA A 109 3.27 -13.95 -6.89
CA ALA A 109 4.17 -14.97 -7.42
C ALA A 109 3.45 -16.18 -8.07
N LYS A 110 2.13 -16.32 -7.86
CA LYS A 110 1.30 -17.38 -8.44
C LYS A 110 0.56 -16.93 -9.72
N LYS A 111 0.77 -15.69 -10.16
CA LYS A 111 0.21 -15.10 -11.37
C LYS A 111 1.27 -15.11 -12.48
#